data_AF-A0A811UHG3-F1
#
_entry.id   AF-A0A811UHG3-F1
#
_cell.length_a   1.000
_cell.length_b   1.000
_cell.length_c   1.000
_cell.angle_alpha   90.00
_cell.angle_beta   90.00
_cell.angle_gamma   90.00
#
_symmetry.space_group_name_H-M   'P 1'
#
loop_
_entity.id
_entity.type
_entity.pdbx_description
1 polymer ?
#
loop_
_entity_poly.entity_id
_entity_poly.type
_entity_poly.pdbx_seq_one_letter_code
_entity_poly.pdbx_strand_id
1 'polypeptide(L)'
;MLWQIFGFLIISVVTSNTVTDAAATNQVDPKQFVADASTRYYKLYNQIAEETYSSTDDEDFNTIFTKLATVKRIAAELVQISEEASEYNLESIRDVQVKAALQNLRRVGELFVLGEEYFSSVLINFAALKELSTDKDIEPYLGGANMKDQDDSPLAYYPDIQKIFQQSNDSDELKYYWESWREKNLVWSSINFYTIIEAFQNAAKILDMSVLEFWFRCYNNKEFLKEMDKVMEDIKPAYKQLHAFIRNELHKKYGGSVVNPRGPIPDHLFQQVREQAWQANSVIEPYFSKASLPPYDTFVAHFEPRSMIDAAENFYKSLGLTELPSEFFDKQLKEQDESAESGDCRADIFDLTPYVYMKYCKKVEFRKFLQTHGYLGRVHYAREKRNLPSYFFPSYDLEYPVGEAVILSASTPKHLQTIGLSKDFQFTEPILMNRLFRMGIHTMLNIPLYFVHTKVMNDLLNGTVEIERINKHYWELMEKYAGVEPPSDRPENAIDFPYSFYLDMEENHQTKYV
;
A
#
# COMPACT_ATOMS: atom_id res chain seq x y z
N MET A 1 3.06 -6.12 -8.53
CA MET A 1 2.53 -7.45 -8.89
C MET A 1 3.61 -8.48 -9.25
N LEU A 2 4.48 -8.26 -10.27
CA LEU A 2 5.67 -9.13 -10.48
C LEU A 2 6.62 -9.10 -9.26
N TRP A 3 6.64 -7.98 -8.54
CA TRP A 3 7.36 -7.74 -7.29
C TRP A 3 7.00 -8.69 -6.13
N GLN A 4 5.74 -9.13 -6.04
CA GLN A 4 5.31 -10.09 -5.00
C GLN A 4 5.81 -11.52 -5.26
N ILE A 5 6.17 -11.84 -6.51
CA ILE A 5 6.60 -13.19 -6.93
C ILE A 5 8.10 -13.42 -6.65
N PHE A 6 8.90 -12.36 -6.65
CA PHE A 6 10.36 -12.43 -6.48
C PHE A 6 10.83 -12.57 -5.02
N GLY A 7 9.91 -12.55 -4.04
CA GLY A 7 10.23 -12.57 -2.61
C GLY A 7 10.85 -13.86 -2.07
N PHE A 8 11.00 -14.92 -2.88
CA PHE A 8 11.58 -16.19 -2.43
C PHE A 8 12.70 -16.69 -3.36
N LEU A 9 13.93 -16.67 -2.80
CA LEU A 9 15.14 -17.44 -3.14
C LEU A 9 15.91 -17.17 -4.46
N ILE A 10 17.19 -16.87 -4.26
CA ILE A 10 18.27 -16.55 -5.21
C ILE A 10 19.11 -17.80 -5.49
N ILE A 11 19.32 -18.19 -6.77
CA ILE A 11 20.58 -18.80 -7.26
C ILE A 11 20.84 -18.38 -8.73
N SER A 12 22.09 -17.99 -8.99
CA SER A 12 22.67 -17.45 -10.22
C SER A 12 22.78 -18.45 -11.39
N VAL A 13 22.59 -17.98 -12.64
CA VAL A 13 23.26 -18.52 -13.83
C VAL A 13 23.56 -17.37 -14.80
N VAL A 14 24.84 -17.20 -15.11
CA VAL A 14 25.39 -16.20 -16.05
C VAL A 14 25.18 -16.66 -17.49
N THR A 15 24.58 -15.81 -18.33
CA THR A 15 24.81 -15.88 -19.78
C THR A 15 24.88 -14.46 -20.37
N SER A 16 26.06 -14.09 -20.84
CA SER A 16 26.29 -12.90 -21.66
C SER A 16 25.88 -13.17 -23.11
N ASN A 17 25.08 -12.28 -23.69
CA ASN A 17 24.91 -12.22 -25.14
C ASN A 17 25.29 -10.84 -25.66
N THR A 18 26.27 -10.84 -26.56
CA THR A 18 26.74 -9.70 -27.34
C THR A 18 25.74 -9.38 -28.44
N VAL A 19 25.29 -8.13 -28.52
CA VAL A 19 24.51 -7.61 -29.64
C VAL A 19 25.46 -7.01 -30.67
N THR A 20 25.38 -7.49 -31.91
CA THR A 20 26.02 -6.90 -33.08
C THR A 20 25.01 -6.01 -33.81
N ASP A 21 25.34 -4.73 -33.95
CA ASP A 21 24.57 -3.74 -34.72
C ASP A 21 24.66 -3.98 -36.23
N ALA A 22 23.51 -4.15 -36.88
CA ALA A 22 23.24 -3.73 -38.26
C ALA A 22 21.75 -3.93 -38.62
N ALA A 23 21.00 -2.86 -38.92
CA ALA A 23 20.22 -2.71 -40.15
C ALA A 23 19.27 -1.49 -40.16
N ALA A 24 19.10 -0.93 -41.35
CA ALA A 24 18.18 0.14 -41.70
C ALA A 24 16.69 -0.22 -41.43
N THR A 25 15.92 0.80 -41.06
CA THR A 25 14.51 0.82 -40.65
C THR A 25 13.54 0.18 -41.67
N ASN A 26 13.24 -1.11 -41.46
CA ASN A 26 11.93 -1.70 -41.78
C ASN A 26 11.04 -1.57 -40.54
N GLN A 27 10.72 -0.34 -40.12
CA GLN A 27 9.93 -0.15 -38.92
C GLN A 27 8.48 -0.60 -39.20
N VAL A 28 7.99 -1.55 -38.41
CA VAL A 28 6.61 -2.06 -38.51
C VAL A 28 5.63 -0.90 -38.34
N ASP A 29 4.45 -0.99 -38.96
CA ASP A 29 3.43 0.04 -38.77
C ASP A 29 3.12 0.21 -37.26
N PRO A 30 3.10 1.43 -36.71
CA PRO A 30 2.90 1.66 -35.28
C PRO A 30 1.62 1.05 -34.71
N LYS A 31 0.53 0.97 -35.50
CA LYS A 31 -0.72 0.34 -35.04
C LYS A 31 -0.56 -1.17 -34.94
N GLN A 32 0.10 -1.75 -35.94
CA GLN A 32 0.39 -3.18 -35.96
C GLN A 32 1.28 -3.56 -34.77
N PHE A 33 2.35 -2.80 -34.53
CA PHE A 33 3.22 -3.00 -33.37
C PHE A 33 2.45 -2.93 -32.05
N VAL A 34 1.62 -1.90 -31.85
CA VAL A 34 0.83 -1.75 -30.61
C VAL A 34 -0.09 -2.95 -30.38
N ALA A 35 -0.73 -3.46 -31.44
CA ALA A 35 -1.59 -4.64 -31.35
C ALA A 35 -0.80 -5.93 -31.03
N ASP A 36 0.36 -6.10 -31.66
CA ASP A 36 1.24 -7.26 -31.44
C ASP A 36 1.85 -7.25 -30.04
N ALA A 37 2.34 -6.09 -29.59
CA ALA A 37 2.85 -5.88 -28.24
C ALA A 37 1.77 -6.16 -27.19
N SER A 38 0.54 -5.67 -27.40
CA SER A 38 -0.58 -5.97 -26.50
C SER A 38 -0.86 -7.48 -26.41
N THR A 39 -0.76 -8.18 -27.54
CA THR A 39 -0.98 -9.64 -27.62
C THR A 39 0.15 -10.41 -26.91
N ARG A 40 1.40 -10.00 -27.09
CA ARG A 40 2.57 -10.56 -26.39
C ARG A 40 2.42 -10.37 -24.88
N TYR A 41 2.14 -9.15 -24.45
CA TYR A 41 1.98 -8.80 -23.03
C TYR A 41 0.82 -9.58 -22.37
N TYR A 42 -0.30 -9.79 -23.07
CA TYR A 42 -1.40 -10.62 -22.60
C TYR A 42 -1.01 -12.09 -22.37
N LYS A 43 -0.21 -12.68 -23.28
CA LYS A 43 0.27 -14.07 -23.12
C LYS A 43 1.12 -14.24 -21.87
N LEU A 44 1.92 -13.22 -21.53
CA LEU A 44 2.74 -13.23 -20.31
C LEU A 44 1.87 -13.25 -19.05
N TYR A 45 0.85 -12.37 -18.97
CA TYR A 45 -0.05 -12.31 -17.82
C TYR A 45 -0.81 -13.62 -17.59
N ASN A 46 -1.25 -14.28 -18.66
CA ASN A 46 -1.88 -15.60 -18.55
C ASN A 46 -0.92 -16.67 -18.03
N GLN A 47 0.36 -16.65 -18.43
CA GLN A 47 1.36 -17.58 -17.92
C GLN A 47 1.66 -17.34 -16.43
N ILE A 48 1.75 -16.08 -16.02
CA ILE A 48 1.92 -15.71 -14.60
C ILE A 48 0.71 -16.17 -13.78
N ALA A 49 -0.50 -15.94 -14.28
CA ALA A 49 -1.75 -16.38 -13.67
C ALA A 49 -1.77 -17.88 -13.36
N GLU A 50 -1.41 -18.69 -14.33
CA GLU A 50 -1.40 -20.15 -14.19
C GLU A 50 -0.35 -20.64 -13.18
N GLU A 51 0.85 -20.08 -13.20
CA GLU A 51 1.97 -20.50 -12.34
C GLU A 51 1.90 -19.93 -10.91
N THR A 52 1.40 -18.70 -10.75
CA THR A 52 1.34 -18.03 -9.44
C THR A 52 0.22 -18.61 -8.58
N TYR A 53 -0.92 -18.97 -9.17
CA TYR A 53 -2.04 -19.48 -8.39
C TYR A 53 -1.96 -20.99 -8.10
N SER A 54 -1.24 -21.75 -8.93
CA SER A 54 -0.95 -23.17 -8.66
C SER A 54 0.02 -23.37 -7.49
N SER A 55 0.58 -22.29 -6.93
CA SER A 55 1.51 -22.35 -5.81
C SER A 55 0.85 -22.76 -4.50
N THR A 56 1.35 -23.83 -3.89
CA THR A 56 1.08 -24.17 -2.47
C THR A 56 2.20 -23.64 -1.59
N ASP A 57 1.95 -23.38 -0.31
CA ASP A 57 3.01 -22.89 0.60
C ASP A 57 4.16 -23.90 0.82
N ASP A 58 3.97 -25.17 0.44
CA ASP A 58 4.95 -26.26 0.50
C ASP A 58 5.60 -26.56 -0.87
N GLU A 59 6.23 -25.57 -1.51
CA GLU A 59 6.85 -25.79 -2.84
C GLU A 59 8.19 -26.53 -2.78
N ASP A 60 8.39 -27.46 -3.71
CA ASP A 60 9.70 -28.06 -3.93
C ASP A 60 10.64 -27.13 -4.72
N PHE A 61 11.94 -27.41 -4.64
CA PHE A 61 12.98 -26.60 -5.28
C PHE A 61 12.82 -26.50 -6.81
N ASN A 62 12.25 -27.51 -7.47
CA ASN A 62 12.03 -27.52 -8.92
C ASN A 62 10.89 -26.58 -9.33
N THR A 63 9.85 -26.48 -8.50
CA THR A 63 8.72 -25.56 -8.70
C THR A 63 9.19 -24.11 -8.57
N ILE A 64 10.01 -23.82 -7.55
CA ILE A 64 10.62 -22.50 -7.34
C ILE A 64 11.53 -22.12 -8.53
N PHE A 65 12.37 -23.05 -9.01
CA PHE A 65 13.27 -22.78 -10.13
C PHE A 65 12.53 -22.53 -11.46
N THR A 66 11.47 -23.30 -11.73
CA THR A 66 10.67 -23.14 -12.95
C THR A 66 10.01 -21.78 -12.99
N LYS A 67 9.46 -21.33 -11.85
CA LYS A 67 8.87 -19.98 -11.72
C LYS A 67 9.91 -18.89 -11.95
N LEU A 68 11.09 -19.01 -11.34
CA LEU A 68 12.16 -18.04 -11.54
C LEU A 68 12.54 -17.92 -13.02
N ALA A 69 12.63 -19.03 -13.74
CA ALA A 69 12.89 -19.03 -15.18
C ALA A 69 11.76 -18.35 -15.99
N THR A 70 10.50 -18.61 -15.66
CA THR A 70 9.36 -17.95 -16.31
C THR A 70 9.38 -16.44 -16.06
N VAL A 71 9.61 -16.02 -14.82
CA VAL A 71 9.64 -14.60 -14.46
C VAL A 71 10.79 -13.87 -15.16
N LYS A 72 11.98 -14.48 -15.27
CA LYS A 72 13.09 -13.92 -16.07
C LYS A 72 12.72 -13.75 -17.55
N ARG A 73 12.07 -14.75 -18.14
CA ARG A 73 11.60 -14.68 -19.53
C ARG A 73 10.58 -13.55 -19.71
N ILE A 74 9.66 -13.37 -18.75
CA ILE A 74 8.70 -12.28 -18.76
C ILE A 74 9.43 -10.93 -18.69
N ALA A 75 10.33 -10.75 -17.73
CA ALA A 75 11.11 -9.53 -17.59
C ALA A 75 11.85 -9.16 -18.89
N ALA A 76 12.51 -10.14 -19.51
CA ALA A 76 13.18 -9.95 -20.80
C ALA A 76 12.21 -9.51 -21.92
N GLU A 77 11.03 -10.14 -22.01
CA GLU A 77 10.01 -9.77 -22.97
C GLU A 77 9.48 -8.34 -22.74
N LEU A 78 9.34 -7.91 -21.48
CA LEU A 78 8.89 -6.55 -21.14
C LEU A 78 9.91 -5.50 -21.50
N VAL A 79 11.20 -5.77 -21.22
CA VAL A 79 12.31 -4.91 -21.63
C VAL A 79 12.33 -4.79 -23.15
N GLN A 80 12.22 -5.91 -23.87
CA GLN A 80 12.20 -5.90 -25.33
C GLN A 80 11.04 -5.07 -25.90
N ILE A 81 9.81 -5.24 -25.37
CA ILE A 81 8.66 -4.42 -25.78
C ILE A 81 8.93 -2.93 -25.53
N SER A 82 9.55 -2.61 -24.39
CA SER A 82 9.90 -1.24 -24.01
C SER A 82 10.93 -0.61 -24.96
N GLU A 83 11.95 -1.37 -25.35
CA GLU A 83 12.99 -0.95 -26.30
C GLU A 83 12.39 -0.73 -27.69
N GLU A 84 11.64 -1.70 -28.21
CA GLU A 84 10.97 -1.62 -29.53
C GLU A 84 10.01 -0.42 -29.59
N ALA A 85 9.25 -0.16 -28.52
CA ALA A 85 8.37 1.01 -28.42
C ALA A 85 9.13 2.34 -28.38
N SER A 86 10.38 2.33 -27.90
CA SER A 86 11.24 3.51 -27.81
C SER A 86 11.82 3.92 -29.17
N GLU A 87 11.90 3.00 -30.14
CA GLU A 87 12.35 3.29 -31.51
C GLU A 87 11.39 4.20 -32.29
N TYR A 88 10.11 4.24 -31.92
CA TYR A 88 9.11 5.06 -32.63
C TYR A 88 9.17 6.53 -32.22
N ASN A 89 9.38 7.45 -33.17
CA ASN A 89 9.30 8.88 -32.88
C ASN A 89 7.86 9.32 -32.54
N LEU A 90 7.55 9.59 -31.27
CA LEU A 90 6.22 10.01 -30.81
C LEU A 90 5.73 11.34 -31.41
N GLU A 91 6.61 12.20 -31.91
CA GLU A 91 6.22 13.45 -32.57
C GLU A 91 5.65 13.22 -33.97
N SER A 92 6.05 12.13 -34.63
CA SER A 92 5.56 11.77 -35.97
C SER A 92 4.21 11.03 -35.94
N ILE A 93 3.82 10.50 -34.77
CA ILE A 93 2.56 9.77 -34.58
C ILE A 93 1.38 10.74 -34.43
N ARG A 94 0.49 10.76 -35.44
CA ARG A 94 -0.72 11.59 -35.45
C ARG A 94 -1.89 11.01 -34.67
N ASP A 95 -1.96 9.68 -34.59
CA ASP A 95 -3.05 8.99 -33.91
C ASP A 95 -2.83 9.06 -32.39
N VAL A 96 -3.72 9.77 -31.70
CA VAL A 96 -3.61 10.03 -30.26
C VAL A 96 -3.62 8.74 -29.44
N GLN A 97 -4.40 7.74 -29.85
CA GLN A 97 -4.50 6.47 -29.13
C GLN A 97 -3.23 5.65 -29.30
N VAL A 98 -2.68 5.60 -30.52
CA VAL A 98 -1.41 4.91 -30.81
C VAL A 98 -0.26 5.59 -30.07
N LYS A 99 -0.24 6.93 -30.07
CA LYS A 99 0.77 7.70 -29.35
C LYS A 99 0.74 7.40 -27.86
N ALA A 100 -0.44 7.39 -27.24
CA ALA A 100 -0.61 7.03 -25.84
C ALA A 100 -0.23 5.57 -25.55
N ALA A 101 -0.57 4.64 -26.45
CA ALA A 101 -0.19 3.24 -26.33
C ALA A 101 1.33 3.05 -26.36
N LEU A 102 2.02 3.68 -27.32
CA LEU A 102 3.48 3.67 -27.39
C LEU A 102 4.12 4.28 -26.15
N GLN A 103 3.57 5.38 -25.62
CA GLN A 103 4.02 5.97 -24.35
C GLN A 103 3.91 5.00 -23.17
N ASN A 104 2.81 4.25 -23.07
CA ASN A 104 2.66 3.24 -22.02
C ASN A 104 3.58 2.03 -22.23
N LEU A 105 3.73 1.56 -23.48
CA LEU A 105 4.61 0.44 -23.82
C LEU A 105 6.08 0.74 -23.52
N ARG A 106 6.54 1.99 -23.71
CA ARG A 106 7.87 2.45 -23.29
C ARG A 106 8.13 2.36 -21.78
N ARG A 107 7.10 2.12 -20.95
CA ARG A 107 7.21 2.07 -19.49
C ARG A 107 7.09 0.65 -18.95
N VAL A 108 6.71 -0.33 -19.78
CA VAL A 108 6.42 -1.71 -19.31
C VAL A 108 7.67 -2.46 -18.86
N GLY A 109 8.86 -2.04 -19.28
CA GLY A 109 10.13 -2.58 -18.82
C GLY A 109 10.42 -2.27 -17.33
N GLU A 110 9.77 -1.26 -16.75
CA GLU A 110 9.93 -0.84 -15.34
C GLU A 110 11.39 -0.86 -14.85
N LEU A 111 11.66 -1.44 -13.66
CA LEU A 111 13.01 -1.60 -13.13
C LEU A 111 13.76 -2.79 -13.77
N PHE A 112 13.11 -3.63 -14.59
CA PHE A 112 13.78 -4.74 -15.27
C PHE A 112 14.84 -4.28 -16.28
N VAL A 113 14.73 -3.04 -16.78
CA VAL A 113 15.72 -2.43 -17.67
C VAL A 113 17.11 -2.28 -17.03
N LEU A 114 17.20 -2.38 -15.71
CA LEU A 114 18.47 -2.36 -14.96
C LEU A 114 19.30 -3.64 -15.18
N GLY A 115 18.70 -4.68 -15.78
CA GLY A 115 19.29 -6.00 -15.90
C GLY A 115 19.08 -6.84 -14.64
N GLU A 116 19.22 -8.16 -14.80
CA GLU A 116 18.85 -9.15 -13.79
C GLU A 116 19.56 -8.96 -12.45
N GLU A 117 20.88 -8.74 -12.47
CA GLU A 117 21.69 -8.65 -11.25
C GLU A 117 21.33 -7.43 -10.41
N TYR A 118 21.24 -6.26 -11.04
CA TYR A 118 20.93 -5.03 -10.32
C TYR A 118 19.46 -5.01 -9.86
N PHE A 119 18.53 -5.47 -10.69
CA PHE A 119 17.13 -5.65 -10.29
C PHE A 119 16.98 -6.61 -9.10
N SER A 120 17.72 -7.72 -9.08
CA SER A 120 17.73 -8.65 -7.96
C SER A 120 18.25 -8.00 -6.68
N SER A 121 19.30 -7.17 -6.79
CA SER A 121 19.78 -6.37 -5.66
C SER A 121 18.69 -5.45 -5.13
N VAL A 122 17.98 -4.72 -6.00
CA VAL A 122 16.87 -3.83 -5.59
C VAL A 122 15.78 -4.58 -4.84
N LEU A 123 15.41 -5.78 -5.30
CA LEU A 123 14.43 -6.64 -4.63
C LEU A 123 14.86 -7.06 -3.22
N ILE A 124 16.14 -7.42 -3.04
CA ILE A 124 16.69 -7.76 -1.72
C ILE A 124 16.59 -6.56 -0.78
N ASN A 125 16.87 -5.35 -1.28
CA ASN A 125 16.78 -4.14 -0.46
C ASN A 125 15.33 -3.82 -0.07
N PHE A 126 14.36 -4.04 -0.97
CA PHE A 126 12.93 -3.93 -0.64
C PHE A 126 12.50 -4.96 0.42
N ALA A 127 12.90 -6.23 0.25
CA ALA A 127 12.59 -7.29 1.20
C ALA A 127 13.20 -7.00 2.58
N ALA A 128 14.46 -6.56 2.63
CA ALA A 128 15.13 -6.17 3.87
C ALA A 128 14.37 -5.03 4.58
N LEU A 129 13.93 -4.00 3.85
CA LEU A 129 13.15 -2.91 4.43
C LEU A 129 11.78 -3.35 4.98
N LYS A 130 11.14 -4.35 4.34
CA LYS A 130 9.89 -4.95 4.83
C LYS A 130 10.12 -5.76 6.11
N GLU A 131 11.20 -6.54 6.13
CA GLU A 131 11.59 -7.41 7.24
C GLU A 131 11.85 -6.63 8.54
N LEU A 132 12.33 -5.37 8.45
CA LEU A 132 12.47 -4.44 9.59
C LEU A 132 11.18 -4.26 10.42
N SER A 133 10.02 -4.50 9.83
CA SER A 133 8.75 -4.40 10.55
C SER A 133 8.40 -5.65 11.37
N THR A 134 8.91 -6.81 10.96
CA THR A 134 8.58 -8.13 11.52
C THR A 134 9.71 -8.73 12.35
N ASP A 135 10.91 -8.18 12.27
CA ASP A 135 12.06 -8.60 13.07
C ASP A 135 11.83 -8.36 14.55
N LYS A 136 11.95 -9.43 15.34
CA LYS A 136 11.82 -9.42 16.80
C LYS A 136 13.15 -9.04 17.44
N ASP A 137 13.42 -7.76 17.50
CA ASP A 137 14.67 -7.27 18.05
C ASP A 137 14.48 -6.16 19.10
N ILE A 138 13.31 -5.56 19.25
CA ILE A 138 13.09 -4.49 20.23
C ILE A 138 12.86 -5.05 21.62
N GLU A 139 13.73 -4.70 22.57
CA GLU A 139 13.57 -5.09 23.98
C GLU A 139 12.29 -4.49 24.57
N PRO A 140 11.55 -5.21 25.43
CA PRO A 140 10.37 -4.65 26.07
C PRO A 140 10.67 -3.52 27.06
N TYR A 141 9.78 -2.53 27.12
CA TYR A 141 9.87 -1.42 28.07
C TYR A 141 9.92 -1.94 29.52
N LEU A 142 10.82 -1.37 30.32
CA LEU A 142 11.09 -1.78 31.72
C LEU A 142 11.37 -3.29 31.88
N GLY A 143 11.98 -3.93 30.88
CA GLY A 143 12.31 -5.36 30.94
C GLY A 143 11.06 -6.25 30.99
N GLY A 144 9.98 -5.86 30.30
CA GLY A 144 8.77 -6.66 30.19
C GLY A 144 7.80 -6.50 31.36
N ALA A 145 8.06 -5.59 32.31
CA ALA A 145 7.20 -5.41 33.50
C ALA A 145 5.72 -5.14 33.17
N ASN A 146 5.45 -4.48 32.04
CA ASN A 146 4.11 -4.17 31.54
C ASN A 146 3.55 -5.25 30.59
N MET A 147 4.36 -6.22 30.19
CA MET A 147 3.98 -7.29 29.29
C MET A 147 3.21 -8.38 30.04
N LYS A 148 2.42 -9.15 29.30
CA LYS A 148 1.72 -10.29 29.85
C LYS A 148 2.73 -11.29 30.41
N ASP A 149 2.49 -11.78 31.62
CA ASP A 149 3.36 -12.74 32.32
C ASP A 149 4.80 -12.24 32.55
N GLN A 150 5.04 -10.92 32.42
CA GLN A 150 6.36 -10.30 32.48
C GLN A 150 7.34 -10.83 31.44
N ASP A 151 6.84 -11.19 30.25
CA ASP A 151 7.65 -11.65 29.13
C ASP A 151 8.64 -10.55 28.69
N ASP A 152 9.92 -10.89 28.74
CA ASP A 152 11.05 -10.04 28.34
C ASP A 152 11.57 -10.38 26.93
N SER A 153 10.87 -11.23 26.19
CA SER A 153 11.25 -11.58 24.82
C SER A 153 11.23 -10.36 23.89
N PRO A 154 12.20 -10.25 22.96
CA PRO A 154 12.21 -9.19 21.95
C PRO A 154 10.93 -9.14 21.11
N LEU A 155 10.55 -7.92 20.76
CA LEU A 155 9.30 -7.58 20.07
C LEU A 155 9.58 -7.14 18.64
N ALA A 156 8.68 -7.52 17.74
CA ALA A 156 8.61 -6.94 16.41
C ALA A 156 7.82 -5.64 16.44
N TYR A 157 8.02 -4.77 15.46
CA TYR A 157 7.15 -3.60 15.34
C TYR A 157 5.70 -4.04 15.05
N TYR A 158 5.55 -4.91 14.06
CA TYR A 158 4.31 -5.52 13.66
C TYR A 158 4.39 -7.05 13.88
N PRO A 159 3.44 -7.65 14.63
CA PRO A 159 2.25 -7.03 15.21
C PRO A 159 2.43 -6.46 16.63
N ASP A 160 3.58 -6.67 17.28
CA ASP A 160 3.69 -6.52 18.74
C ASP A 160 3.62 -5.06 19.22
N ILE A 161 4.53 -4.20 18.77
CA ILE A 161 4.54 -2.77 19.17
C ILE A 161 3.28 -2.05 18.69
N GLN A 162 2.77 -2.36 17.49
CA GLN A 162 1.50 -1.77 17.03
C GLN A 162 0.36 -2.05 18.01
N LYS A 163 0.26 -3.27 18.52
CA LYS A 163 -0.74 -3.65 19.52
C LYS A 163 -0.54 -2.90 20.84
N ILE A 164 0.71 -2.61 21.24
CA ILE A 164 1.00 -1.77 22.39
C ILE A 164 0.45 -0.35 22.17
N PHE A 165 0.67 0.27 21.00
CA PHE A 165 0.07 1.57 20.68
C PHE A 165 -1.47 1.55 20.73
N GLN A 166 -2.09 0.43 20.37
CA GLN A 166 -3.55 0.28 20.45
C GLN A 166 -4.08 0.15 21.89
N GLN A 167 -3.23 -0.16 22.87
CA GLN A 167 -3.63 -0.53 24.23
C GLN A 167 -3.09 0.40 25.32
N SER A 168 -1.84 0.83 25.21
CA SER A 168 -1.18 1.63 26.22
C SER A 168 -1.63 3.10 26.23
N ASN A 169 -1.67 3.66 27.42
CA ASN A 169 -1.84 5.08 27.66
C ASN A 169 -0.65 5.69 28.41
N ASP A 170 0.43 4.93 28.60
CA ASP A 170 1.67 5.42 29.20
C ASP A 170 2.50 6.15 28.12
N SER A 171 2.65 7.46 28.27
CA SER A 171 3.41 8.27 27.30
C SER A 171 4.88 7.87 27.22
N ASP A 172 5.48 7.43 28.33
CA ASP A 172 6.90 7.09 28.37
C ASP A 172 7.15 5.73 27.71
N GLU A 173 6.24 4.77 27.90
CA GLU A 173 6.25 3.49 27.19
C GLU A 173 6.12 3.68 25.67
N LEU A 174 5.14 4.48 25.24
CA LEU A 174 4.92 4.76 23.82
C LEU A 174 6.11 5.49 23.20
N LYS A 175 6.72 6.43 23.94
CA LYS A 175 7.94 7.12 23.51
C LYS A 175 9.11 6.15 23.38
N TYR A 176 9.31 5.27 24.36
CA TYR A 176 10.37 4.28 24.35
C TYR A 176 10.31 3.39 23.10
N TYR A 177 9.14 2.83 22.78
CA TYR A 177 9.00 1.99 21.60
C TYR A 177 9.16 2.77 20.29
N TRP A 178 8.68 4.02 20.25
CA TRP A 178 8.87 4.91 19.10
C TRP A 178 10.35 5.19 18.82
N GLU A 179 11.14 5.46 19.87
CA GLU A 179 12.58 5.76 19.78
C GLU A 179 13.38 4.50 19.45
N SER A 180 13.15 3.43 20.21
CA SER A 180 13.91 2.17 20.09
C SER A 180 13.84 1.60 18.67
N TRP A 181 12.65 1.57 18.07
CA TRP A 181 12.49 1.06 16.71
C TRP A 181 13.26 1.92 15.68
N ARG A 182 13.22 3.25 15.81
CA ARG A 182 13.93 4.15 14.88
C ARG A 182 15.43 4.12 15.06
N GLU A 183 15.91 3.96 16.29
CA GLU A 183 17.34 3.80 16.58
C GLU A 183 17.92 2.54 15.95
N LYS A 184 17.19 1.41 16.05
CA LYS A 184 17.60 0.16 15.41
C LYS A 184 17.62 0.23 13.89
N ASN A 185 16.65 0.91 13.31
CA ASN A 185 16.49 0.98 11.86
C ASN A 185 17.38 2.02 11.19
N LEU A 186 18.06 2.88 11.94
CA LEU A 186 18.78 4.03 11.41
C LEU A 186 19.74 3.70 10.26
N VAL A 187 20.61 2.72 10.47
CA VAL A 187 21.63 2.33 9.48
C VAL A 187 21.01 1.49 8.35
N TRP A 188 20.16 0.53 8.73
CA TRP A 188 19.54 -0.41 7.80
C TRP A 188 18.64 0.29 6.78
N SER A 189 17.78 1.21 7.24
CA SER A 189 16.90 1.98 6.36
C SER A 189 17.71 2.81 5.36
N SER A 190 18.74 3.52 5.83
CA SER A 190 19.57 4.40 4.99
C SER A 190 20.25 3.68 3.84
N ILE A 191 20.90 2.54 4.10
CA ILE A 191 21.62 1.77 3.08
C ILE A 191 20.65 1.23 2.03
N ASN A 192 19.58 0.58 2.48
CA ASN A 192 18.66 -0.07 1.56
C ASN A 192 17.87 0.92 0.72
N PHE A 193 17.49 2.05 1.32
CA PHE A 193 16.73 3.09 0.67
C PHE A 193 17.56 3.84 -0.39
N TYR A 194 18.86 4.05 -0.15
CA TYR A 194 19.76 4.63 -1.16
C TYR A 194 19.76 3.82 -2.46
N THR A 195 19.94 2.50 -2.36
CA THR A 195 19.95 1.60 -3.53
C THR A 195 18.66 1.70 -4.34
N ILE A 196 17.52 1.87 -3.66
CA ILE A 196 16.21 1.95 -4.32
C ILE A 196 16.07 3.28 -5.06
N ILE A 197 16.42 4.41 -4.44
CA ILE A 197 16.39 5.72 -5.10
C ILE A 197 17.30 5.73 -6.34
N GLU A 198 18.52 5.22 -6.21
CA GLU A 198 19.48 5.12 -7.32
C GLU A 198 18.94 4.25 -8.47
N ALA A 199 18.29 3.13 -8.14
CA ALA A 199 17.68 2.24 -9.12
C ALA A 199 16.58 2.94 -9.93
N PHE A 200 15.69 3.70 -9.28
CA PHE A 200 14.66 4.47 -9.98
C PHE A 200 15.26 5.55 -10.90
N GLN A 201 16.31 6.24 -10.44
CA GLN A 201 17.01 7.24 -11.24
C GLN A 201 17.71 6.61 -12.46
N ASN A 202 18.38 5.48 -12.27
CA ASN A 202 19.06 4.75 -13.34
C ASN A 202 18.07 4.18 -14.36
N ALA A 203 16.96 3.59 -13.91
CA ALA A 203 15.93 3.06 -14.80
C ALA A 203 15.29 4.16 -15.63
N ALA A 204 14.95 5.30 -15.02
CA ALA A 204 14.40 6.45 -15.73
C ALA A 204 15.36 6.97 -16.81
N LYS A 205 16.67 7.00 -16.52
CA LYS A 205 17.70 7.37 -17.49
C LYS A 205 17.79 6.39 -18.67
N ILE A 206 17.72 5.09 -18.41
CA ILE A 206 17.72 4.06 -19.48
C ILE A 206 16.46 4.20 -20.36
N LEU A 207 15.32 4.50 -19.75
CA LEU A 207 14.04 4.70 -20.43
C LEU A 207 13.88 6.08 -21.11
N ASP A 208 14.93 6.92 -21.09
CA ASP A 208 14.94 8.29 -21.63
C ASP A 208 13.75 9.14 -21.12
N MET A 209 13.49 9.09 -19.81
CA MET A 209 12.43 9.86 -19.16
C MET A 209 12.85 10.44 -17.83
N SER A 210 12.07 11.41 -17.33
CA SER A 210 12.30 11.95 -15.99
C SER A 210 11.95 10.90 -14.92
N VAL A 211 12.73 10.85 -13.84
CA VAL A 211 12.48 9.96 -12.71
C VAL A 211 11.11 10.17 -12.07
N LEU A 212 10.60 11.41 -12.06
CA LEU A 212 9.27 11.72 -11.55
C LEU A 212 8.16 11.23 -12.49
N GLU A 213 8.35 11.33 -13.81
CA GLU A 213 7.44 10.72 -14.78
C GLU A 213 7.41 9.19 -14.62
N PHE A 214 8.56 8.58 -14.33
CA PHE A 214 8.65 7.15 -14.08
C PHE A 214 7.98 6.72 -12.77
N TRP A 215 8.20 7.47 -11.67
CA TRP A 215 7.61 7.20 -10.37
C TRP A 215 6.08 7.41 -10.36
N PHE A 216 5.60 8.53 -10.92
CA PHE A 216 4.19 8.87 -11.02
C PHE A 216 3.54 8.39 -12.33
N ARG A 217 4.14 7.41 -13.02
CA ARG A 217 3.70 6.94 -14.35
C ARG A 217 2.23 6.54 -14.41
N CYS A 218 1.69 6.00 -13.31
CA CYS A 218 0.31 5.57 -13.22
C CYS A 218 -0.68 6.75 -13.32
N TYR A 219 -0.32 7.97 -12.90
CA TYR A 219 -1.20 9.13 -12.94
C TYR A 219 -1.16 9.88 -14.27
N ASN A 220 -0.01 9.81 -14.96
CA ASN A 220 0.25 10.52 -16.22
C ASN A 220 -0.12 12.02 -16.18
N ASN A 221 0.05 12.66 -15.02
CA ASN A 221 -0.25 14.07 -14.78
C ASN A 221 1.00 14.81 -14.27
N LYS A 222 1.47 15.79 -15.03
CA LYS A 222 2.66 16.58 -14.67
C LYS A 222 2.41 17.54 -13.49
N GLU A 223 1.15 17.88 -13.22
CA GLU A 223 0.74 18.76 -12.12
C GLU A 223 0.27 17.96 -10.88
N PHE A 224 0.48 16.64 -10.84
CA PHE A 224 -0.04 15.77 -9.78
C PHE A 224 0.25 16.27 -8.37
N LEU A 225 1.51 16.63 -8.07
CA LEU A 225 1.89 17.14 -6.75
C LEU A 225 1.24 18.48 -6.40
N LYS A 226 1.01 19.33 -7.39
CA LYS A 226 0.34 20.62 -7.21
C LYS A 226 -1.15 20.43 -6.92
N GLU A 227 -1.78 19.43 -7.54
CA GLU A 227 -3.16 19.04 -7.21
C GLU A 227 -3.24 18.50 -5.77
N MET A 228 -2.27 17.69 -5.34
CA MET A 228 -2.20 17.24 -3.95
C MET A 228 -1.97 18.40 -2.96
N ASP A 229 -1.06 19.34 -3.25
CA ASP A 229 -0.86 20.55 -2.43
C ASP A 229 -2.17 21.35 -2.31
N LYS A 230 -2.97 21.44 -3.39
CA LYS A 230 -4.28 22.09 -3.36
C LYS A 230 -5.28 21.37 -2.46
N VAL A 231 -5.37 20.03 -2.56
CA VAL A 231 -6.23 19.23 -1.69
C VAL A 231 -5.84 19.44 -0.22
N MET A 232 -4.55 19.48 0.08
CA MET A 232 -4.05 19.75 1.44
C MET A 232 -4.49 21.13 1.96
N GLU A 233 -4.44 22.18 1.13
CA GLU A 233 -4.94 23.50 1.53
C GLU A 233 -6.48 23.53 1.69
N ASP A 234 -7.21 22.79 0.86
CA ASP A 234 -8.68 22.69 0.94
C ASP A 234 -9.15 22.00 2.25
N ILE A 235 -8.45 20.95 2.70
CA ILE A 235 -8.80 20.23 3.94
C ILE A 235 -8.26 20.89 5.22
N LYS A 236 -7.24 21.74 5.09
CA LYS A 236 -6.51 22.38 6.20
C LYS A 236 -7.40 23.05 7.25
N PRO A 237 -8.49 23.78 6.91
CA PRO A 237 -9.33 24.40 7.93
C PRO A 237 -9.97 23.37 8.87
N ALA A 238 -10.49 22.27 8.32
CA ALA A 238 -11.09 21.19 9.10
C ALA A 238 -10.02 20.41 9.88
N TYR A 239 -8.89 20.11 9.24
CA TYR A 239 -7.76 19.44 9.89
C TYR A 239 -7.25 20.22 11.11
N LYS A 240 -7.08 21.54 11.01
CA LYS A 240 -6.61 22.38 12.12
C LYS A 240 -7.56 22.35 13.32
N GLN A 241 -8.87 22.25 13.10
CA GLN A 241 -9.84 22.15 14.19
C GLN A 241 -9.74 20.79 14.88
N LEU A 242 -9.66 19.70 14.10
CA LEU A 242 -9.49 18.36 14.63
C LEU A 242 -8.15 18.23 15.38
N HIS A 243 -7.06 18.69 14.79
CA HIS A 243 -5.73 18.72 15.41
C HIS A 243 -5.72 19.49 16.73
N ALA A 244 -6.30 20.71 16.75
CA ALA A 244 -6.37 21.51 17.97
C ALA A 244 -7.20 20.83 19.07
N PHE A 245 -8.31 20.18 18.71
CA PHE A 245 -9.12 19.39 19.64
C PHE A 245 -8.30 18.23 20.22
N ILE A 246 -7.65 17.43 19.37
CA ILE A 246 -6.83 16.29 19.81
C ILE A 246 -5.66 16.75 20.68
N ARG A 247 -4.93 17.81 20.29
CA ARG A 247 -3.84 18.38 21.09
C ARG A 247 -4.32 18.80 22.47
N ASN A 248 -5.51 19.41 22.55
CA ASN A 248 -6.10 19.81 23.82
C ASN A 248 -6.47 18.61 24.70
N GLU A 249 -7.05 17.54 24.15
CA GLU A 249 -7.35 16.33 24.92
C GLU A 249 -6.08 15.59 25.37
N LEU A 250 -5.05 15.53 24.52
CA LEU A 250 -3.74 15.02 24.90
C LEU A 250 -3.10 15.87 26.00
N HIS A 251 -3.16 17.19 25.91
CA HIS A 251 -2.64 18.11 26.93
C HIS A 251 -3.36 17.93 28.28
N LYS A 252 -4.68 17.77 28.28
CA LYS A 252 -5.44 17.47 29.52
C LYS A 252 -5.02 16.14 30.13
N LYS A 253 -4.73 15.13 29.31
CA LYS A 253 -4.38 13.78 29.75
C LYS A 253 -2.93 13.67 30.25
N TYR A 254 -1.98 14.25 29.53
CA TYR A 254 -0.54 14.08 29.76
C TYR A 254 0.15 15.29 30.40
N GLY A 255 -0.52 16.44 30.45
CA GLY A 255 0.02 17.67 31.04
C GLY A 255 0.93 18.46 30.10
N GLY A 256 1.22 19.70 30.51
CA GLY A 256 1.97 20.67 29.70
C GLY A 256 3.46 20.38 29.51
N SER A 257 4.04 19.49 30.32
CA SER A 257 5.43 19.03 30.14
C SER A 257 5.58 18.02 29.01
N VAL A 258 4.49 17.33 28.64
CA VAL A 258 4.49 16.32 27.58
C VAL A 258 3.92 16.90 26.28
N VAL A 259 2.83 17.67 26.36
CA VAL A 259 2.17 18.24 25.19
C VAL A 259 2.03 19.75 25.35
N ASN A 260 2.73 20.50 24.51
CA ASN A 260 2.60 21.96 24.47
C ASN A 260 1.23 22.35 23.89
N PRO A 261 0.40 23.15 24.59
CA PRO A 261 -0.94 23.50 24.11
C PRO A 261 -0.93 24.37 22.83
N ARG A 262 0.23 24.94 22.46
CA ARG A 262 0.42 25.81 21.29
C ARG A 262 1.43 25.27 20.28
N GLY A 263 2.06 24.13 20.56
CA GLY A 263 3.07 23.51 19.70
C GLY A 263 2.50 22.40 18.81
N PRO A 264 3.38 21.70 18.07
CA PRO A 264 3.07 20.42 17.44
C PRO A 264 2.66 19.35 18.46
N ILE A 265 2.11 18.23 17.98
CA ILE A 265 1.87 17.03 18.80
C ILE A 265 3.10 16.12 18.67
N PRO A 266 3.67 15.59 19.78
CA PRO A 266 4.72 14.57 19.69
C PRO A 266 4.24 13.31 18.93
N ASP A 267 5.05 12.82 17.97
CA ASP A 267 4.62 11.78 17.02
C ASP A 267 4.17 10.46 17.68
N HIS A 268 4.79 10.06 18.79
CA HIS A 268 4.33 8.87 19.53
C HIS A 268 2.90 9.03 20.05
N LEU A 269 2.51 10.22 20.50
CA LEU A 269 1.12 10.49 20.91
C LEU A 269 0.19 10.72 19.71
N PHE A 270 0.71 11.26 18.61
CA PHE A 270 -0.06 11.35 17.36
C PHE A 270 -0.39 9.95 16.83
N GLN A 271 0.56 9.03 16.84
CA GLN A 271 0.37 7.63 16.51
C GLN A 271 -0.62 6.95 17.47
N GLN A 272 -0.49 7.19 18.78
CA GLN A 272 -1.45 6.68 19.78
C GLN A 272 -2.89 7.04 19.40
N VAL A 273 -3.16 8.31 19.08
CA VAL A 273 -4.51 8.77 18.72
C VAL A 273 -5.05 8.03 17.50
N ARG A 274 -4.20 7.82 16.49
CA ARG A 274 -4.58 7.11 15.26
C ARG A 274 -4.87 5.63 15.52
N GLU A 275 -3.98 4.93 16.22
CA GLU A 275 -4.11 3.51 16.54
C GLU A 275 -5.30 3.25 17.50
N GLN A 276 -5.66 4.23 18.33
CA GLN A 276 -6.75 4.14 19.29
C GLN A 276 -8.07 4.73 18.78
N ALA A 277 -8.18 5.14 17.51
CA ALA A 277 -9.40 5.78 16.97
C ALA A 277 -10.67 4.92 17.19
N TRP A 278 -10.54 3.60 17.24
CA TRP A 278 -11.63 2.63 17.46
C TRP A 278 -11.51 1.84 18.77
N GLN A 279 -10.60 2.26 19.66
CA GLN A 279 -10.32 1.56 20.92
C GLN A 279 -10.92 2.29 22.12
N ALA A 280 -11.07 1.56 23.23
CA ALA A 280 -11.73 2.01 24.47
C ALA A 280 -10.81 2.87 25.36
N ASN A 281 -9.53 2.96 25.02
CA ASN A 281 -8.50 3.73 25.71
C ASN A 281 -8.22 5.09 25.04
N SER A 282 -8.95 5.37 23.95
CA SER A 282 -8.81 6.58 23.13
C SER A 282 -8.96 7.87 23.93
N VAL A 283 -8.27 8.92 23.52
CA VAL A 283 -8.36 10.26 24.14
C VAL A 283 -9.74 10.90 23.99
N ILE A 284 -10.57 10.38 23.08
CA ILE A 284 -11.90 10.92 22.77
C ILE A 284 -13.04 10.21 23.52
N GLU A 285 -12.74 9.18 24.31
CA GLU A 285 -13.73 8.41 25.07
C GLU A 285 -14.72 9.26 25.89
N PRO A 286 -14.33 10.38 26.53
CA PRO A 286 -15.27 11.21 27.29
C PRO A 286 -16.44 11.76 26.48
N TYR A 287 -16.29 11.93 25.16
CA TYR A 287 -17.32 12.49 24.28
C TYR A 287 -17.93 11.45 23.34
N PHE A 288 -17.12 10.48 22.93
CA PHE A 288 -17.44 9.53 21.88
C PHE A 288 -17.07 8.12 22.33
N SER A 289 -17.79 7.57 23.32
CA SER A 289 -17.38 6.31 23.95
C SER A 289 -17.47 5.10 23.01
N LYS A 290 -16.49 4.17 23.06
CA LYS A 290 -16.53 2.93 22.27
C LYS A 290 -17.77 2.09 22.60
N ALA A 291 -18.18 2.08 23.86
CA ALA A 291 -19.34 1.33 24.33
C ALA A 291 -20.67 1.80 23.72
N SER A 292 -20.72 3.02 23.18
CA SER A 292 -21.90 3.56 22.49
C SER A 292 -21.95 3.18 21.01
N LEU A 293 -20.91 2.54 20.45
CA LEU A 293 -20.96 2.04 19.08
C LEU A 293 -21.87 0.82 18.97
N PRO A 294 -22.48 0.59 17.80
CA PRO A 294 -23.20 -0.65 17.54
C PRO A 294 -22.29 -1.87 17.75
N PRO A 295 -22.84 -3.01 18.19
CA PRO A 295 -22.09 -4.26 18.37
C PRO A 295 -21.82 -4.89 17.00
N TYR A 296 -21.03 -4.23 16.17
CA TYR A 296 -20.84 -4.54 14.76
C TYR A 296 -20.49 -6.00 14.47
N ASP A 297 -19.62 -6.61 15.27
CA ASP A 297 -19.22 -8.01 15.06
C ASP A 297 -20.39 -8.98 15.28
N THR A 298 -21.34 -8.65 16.16
CA THR A 298 -22.55 -9.49 16.36
C THR A 298 -23.45 -9.50 15.12
N PHE A 299 -23.38 -8.47 14.28
CA PHE A 299 -24.17 -8.39 13.04
C PHE A 299 -23.72 -9.42 12.00
N VAL A 300 -22.47 -9.89 12.07
CA VAL A 300 -21.89 -10.84 11.09
C VAL A 300 -21.45 -12.15 11.72
N ALA A 301 -21.57 -12.32 13.05
CA ALA A 301 -21.11 -13.51 13.77
C ALA A 301 -21.74 -14.84 13.32
N HIS A 302 -22.86 -14.79 12.59
CA HIS A 302 -23.55 -15.96 12.03
C HIS A 302 -23.11 -16.30 10.60
N PHE A 303 -22.20 -15.53 10.01
CA PHE A 303 -21.67 -15.79 8.69
C PHE A 303 -20.56 -16.84 8.73
N GLU A 304 -20.53 -17.66 7.68
CA GLU A 304 -19.33 -18.40 7.31
C GLU A 304 -18.40 -17.47 6.50
N PRO A 305 -17.08 -17.75 6.44
CA PRO A 305 -16.13 -16.90 5.73
C PRO A 305 -16.52 -16.64 4.27
N ARG A 306 -16.98 -17.70 3.59
CA ARG A 306 -17.47 -17.64 2.21
C ARG A 306 -18.73 -16.79 2.06
N SER A 307 -19.62 -16.81 3.05
CA SER A 307 -20.86 -16.04 3.01
C SER A 307 -20.62 -14.53 3.02
N MET A 308 -19.51 -14.06 3.59
CA MET A 308 -19.12 -12.64 3.47
C MET A 308 -18.86 -12.24 2.01
N ILE A 309 -18.27 -13.13 1.22
CA ILE A 309 -17.98 -12.91 -0.20
C ILE A 309 -19.29 -12.92 -0.99
N ASP A 310 -20.20 -13.86 -0.69
CA ASP A 310 -21.51 -13.93 -1.35
C ASP A 310 -22.36 -12.67 -1.06
N ALA A 311 -22.31 -12.17 0.18
CA ALA A 311 -22.98 -10.92 0.56
C ALA A 311 -22.40 -9.72 -0.21
N ALA A 312 -21.08 -9.62 -0.30
CA ALA A 312 -20.41 -8.58 -1.07
C ALA A 312 -20.70 -8.70 -2.58
N GLU A 313 -20.73 -9.90 -3.15
CA GLU A 313 -21.09 -10.10 -4.56
C GLU A 313 -22.54 -9.67 -4.84
N ASN A 314 -23.46 -9.99 -3.93
CA ASN A 314 -24.85 -9.53 -4.03
C ASN A 314 -24.96 -8.00 -3.98
N PHE A 315 -24.07 -7.31 -3.25
CA PHE A 315 -23.99 -5.85 -3.29
C PHE A 315 -23.65 -5.36 -4.70
N TYR A 316 -22.61 -5.91 -5.34
CA TYR A 316 -22.23 -5.52 -6.71
C TYR A 316 -23.31 -5.87 -7.74
N LYS A 317 -23.97 -7.03 -7.62
CA LYS A 317 -25.14 -7.38 -8.43
C LYS A 317 -26.27 -6.37 -8.29
N SER A 318 -26.52 -5.86 -7.07
CA SER A 318 -27.56 -4.85 -6.83
C SER A 318 -27.27 -3.50 -7.50
N LEU A 319 -25.99 -3.21 -7.79
CA LEU A 319 -25.58 -2.05 -8.60
C LEU A 319 -25.74 -2.27 -10.11
N GLY A 320 -26.12 -3.48 -10.54
CA GLY A 320 -26.27 -3.85 -11.95
C GLY A 320 -24.98 -4.37 -12.61
N LEU A 321 -23.94 -4.67 -11.83
CA LEU A 321 -22.72 -5.32 -12.35
C LEU A 321 -22.99 -6.79 -12.69
N THR A 322 -22.19 -7.32 -13.62
CA THR A 322 -22.31 -8.71 -14.04
C THR A 322 -21.80 -9.63 -12.95
N GLU A 323 -22.56 -10.68 -12.63
CA GLU A 323 -22.16 -11.71 -11.66
C GLU A 323 -20.81 -12.34 -12.00
N LEU A 324 -19.95 -12.53 -11.01
CA LEU A 324 -18.69 -13.26 -11.14
C LEU A 324 -18.94 -14.69 -11.67
N PRO A 325 -18.18 -15.15 -12.68
CA PRO A 325 -18.41 -16.46 -13.27
C PRO A 325 -18.13 -17.56 -12.25
N SER A 326 -18.75 -18.73 -12.41
CA SER A 326 -18.48 -19.89 -11.55
C SER A 326 -17.00 -20.26 -11.51
N GLU A 327 -16.29 -20.08 -12.64
CA GLU A 327 -14.86 -20.28 -12.74
C GLU A 327 -14.04 -19.45 -11.72
N PHE A 328 -14.47 -18.22 -11.39
CA PHE A 328 -13.80 -17.43 -10.36
C PHE A 328 -13.89 -18.11 -9.01
N PHE A 329 -15.06 -18.61 -8.65
CA PHE A 329 -15.27 -19.27 -7.36
C PHE A 329 -14.65 -20.67 -7.28
N ASP A 330 -14.62 -21.40 -8.39
CA ASP A 330 -14.11 -22.76 -8.45
C ASP A 330 -12.59 -22.82 -8.57
N LYS A 331 -11.98 -21.85 -9.27
CA LYS A 331 -10.56 -21.91 -9.66
C LYS A 331 -9.75 -20.66 -9.32
N GLN A 332 -10.35 -19.56 -8.88
CA GLN A 332 -9.63 -18.31 -8.67
C GLN A 332 -9.77 -17.72 -7.26
N LEU A 333 -10.64 -18.31 -6.45
CA LEU A 333 -10.83 -17.95 -5.07
C LEU A 333 -10.37 -19.10 -4.17
N LYS A 334 -9.34 -18.85 -3.35
CA LYS A 334 -8.86 -19.80 -2.34
C LYS A 334 -8.96 -19.17 -0.96
N GLU A 335 -9.15 -19.99 0.05
CA GLU A 335 -8.94 -19.59 1.43
C GLU A 335 -7.43 -19.49 1.73
N GLN A 336 -7.01 -18.50 2.52
CA GLN A 336 -5.61 -18.41 2.97
C GLN A 336 -5.29 -19.49 4.01
N ASP A 337 -4.05 -19.98 3.97
CA ASP A 337 -3.54 -20.97 4.91
C ASP A 337 -3.27 -20.30 6.28
N GLU A 338 -3.58 -20.99 7.39
CA GLU A 338 -3.59 -20.42 8.75
C GLU A 338 -2.19 -20.11 9.32
N SER A 339 -1.12 -20.35 8.54
CA SER A 339 0.28 -20.18 8.94
C SER A 339 0.72 -18.71 9.07
N ALA A 340 -0.09 -17.76 8.61
CA ALA A 340 0.15 -16.34 8.88
C ALA A 340 -0.22 -16.02 10.34
N GLU A 341 0.72 -16.27 11.26
CA GLU A 341 0.64 -15.97 12.70
C GLU A 341 0.35 -14.49 13.04
N SER A 342 0.25 -13.60 12.05
CA SER A 342 -0.15 -12.21 12.26
C SER A 342 -1.66 -12.09 12.47
N GLY A 343 -2.07 -11.55 13.61
CA GLY A 343 -3.49 -11.42 14.02
C GLY A 343 -4.39 -10.54 13.13
N ASP A 344 -3.86 -9.90 12.07
CA ASP A 344 -4.61 -9.10 11.08
C ASP A 344 -4.40 -9.63 9.65
N CYS A 345 -4.88 -10.85 9.39
CA CYS A 345 -4.95 -11.47 8.06
C CYS A 345 -5.51 -10.50 6.99
N ARG A 346 -4.82 -10.31 5.86
CA ARG A 346 -5.25 -9.47 4.72
C ARG A 346 -5.44 -10.35 3.49
N ALA A 347 -6.52 -10.12 2.72
CA ALA A 347 -6.73 -10.87 1.49
C ALA A 347 -5.66 -10.52 0.44
N ASP A 348 -5.10 -11.54 -0.20
CA ASP A 348 -4.18 -11.36 -1.33
C ASP A 348 -4.99 -11.32 -2.62
N ILE A 349 -4.77 -10.30 -3.44
CA ILE A 349 -5.45 -10.14 -4.73
C ILE A 349 -4.39 -9.99 -5.80
N PHE A 350 -4.34 -10.96 -6.70
CA PHE A 350 -3.43 -11.00 -7.83
C PHE A 350 -4.22 -10.60 -9.09
N ASP A 351 -4.06 -9.34 -9.50
CA ASP A 351 -4.69 -8.79 -10.70
C ASP A 351 -3.91 -9.16 -11.97
N LEU A 352 -4.08 -10.39 -12.41
CA LEU A 352 -3.43 -10.94 -13.60
C LEU A 352 -4.35 -10.84 -14.81
N THR A 353 -4.97 -9.66 -15.00
CA THR A 353 -5.96 -9.38 -16.05
C THR A 353 -5.53 -10.05 -17.37
N PRO A 354 -6.39 -10.90 -17.96
CA PRO A 354 -7.85 -11.00 -17.81
C PRO A 354 -8.34 -11.81 -16.61
N TYR A 355 -7.45 -12.44 -15.84
CA TYR A 355 -7.79 -13.30 -14.70
C TYR A 355 -7.45 -12.61 -13.39
N VAL A 356 -8.30 -12.79 -12.38
CA VAL A 356 -8.03 -12.24 -11.04
C VAL A 356 -8.13 -13.35 -10.05
N TYR A 357 -7.10 -13.48 -9.22
CA TYR A 357 -7.06 -14.48 -8.16
C TYR A 357 -7.15 -13.78 -6.83
N MET A 358 -7.88 -14.39 -5.90
CA MET A 358 -8.06 -13.85 -4.56
C MET A 358 -7.85 -14.97 -3.55
N LYS A 359 -6.93 -14.75 -2.60
CA LYS A 359 -6.86 -15.55 -1.38
C LYS A 359 -7.55 -14.77 -0.25
N TYR A 360 -8.59 -15.33 0.37
CA TYR A 360 -9.38 -14.62 1.38
C TYR A 360 -9.16 -15.13 2.80
N CYS A 361 -9.39 -14.26 3.78
CA CYS A 361 -9.26 -14.58 5.19
C CYS A 361 -10.45 -15.35 5.74
N LYS A 362 -10.18 -16.37 6.58
CA LYS A 362 -11.21 -17.14 7.31
C LYS A 362 -11.90 -16.34 8.42
N LYS A 363 -11.29 -15.23 8.86
CA LYS A 363 -11.74 -14.51 10.05
C LYS A 363 -13.06 -13.79 9.79
N VAL A 364 -14.09 -14.13 10.57
CA VAL A 364 -15.42 -13.51 10.48
C VAL A 364 -15.54 -12.39 11.51
N GLU A 365 -15.34 -11.15 11.05
CA GLU A 365 -15.48 -9.92 11.84
C GLU A 365 -16.06 -8.82 10.96
N PHE A 366 -16.70 -7.80 11.54
CA PHE A 366 -17.34 -6.76 10.75
C PHE A 366 -16.34 -5.95 9.93
N ARG A 367 -15.14 -5.72 10.46
CA ARG A 367 -14.03 -5.11 9.71
C ARG A 367 -13.67 -5.94 8.47
N LYS A 368 -13.61 -7.27 8.58
CA LYS A 368 -13.31 -8.18 7.45
C LYS A 368 -14.45 -8.22 6.46
N PHE A 369 -15.70 -8.22 6.92
CA PHE A 369 -16.87 -8.10 6.06
C PHE A 369 -16.84 -6.84 5.17
N LEU A 370 -16.50 -5.67 5.75
CA LEU A 370 -16.32 -4.44 4.98
C LEU A 370 -15.11 -4.51 4.04
N GLN A 371 -13.96 -5.00 4.50
CA GLN A 371 -12.78 -5.18 3.65
C GLN A 371 -13.08 -6.07 2.43
N THR A 372 -13.85 -7.15 2.60
CA THR A 372 -14.31 -8.02 1.51
C THR A 372 -15.12 -7.26 0.45
N HIS A 373 -15.93 -6.28 0.85
CA HIS A 373 -16.63 -5.41 -0.10
C HIS A 373 -15.64 -4.58 -0.94
N GLY A 374 -14.62 -3.98 -0.31
CA GLY A 374 -13.58 -3.25 -1.03
C GLY A 374 -12.75 -4.16 -1.95
N TYR A 375 -12.40 -5.36 -1.48
CA TYR A 375 -11.63 -6.35 -2.24
C TYR A 375 -12.35 -6.86 -3.48
N LEU A 376 -13.65 -7.16 -3.39
CA LEU A 376 -14.44 -7.50 -4.58
C LEU A 376 -14.55 -6.32 -5.57
N GLY A 377 -14.38 -5.08 -5.10
CA GLY A 377 -14.27 -3.91 -5.96
C GLY A 377 -13.09 -4.03 -6.91
N ARG A 378 -11.94 -4.50 -6.42
CA ARG A 378 -10.75 -4.77 -7.23
C ARG A 378 -10.98 -5.90 -8.22
N VAL A 379 -11.67 -6.97 -7.81
CA VAL A 379 -12.02 -8.11 -8.69
C VAL A 379 -12.93 -7.65 -9.84
N HIS A 380 -14.00 -6.92 -9.53
CA HIS A 380 -14.91 -6.36 -10.55
C HIS A 380 -14.19 -5.36 -11.45
N TYR A 381 -13.36 -4.48 -10.89
CA TYR A 381 -12.59 -3.50 -11.67
C TYR A 381 -11.68 -4.19 -12.69
N ALA A 382 -10.93 -5.19 -12.25
CA ALA A 382 -10.04 -5.97 -13.12
C ALA A 382 -10.80 -6.76 -14.20
N ARG A 383 -12.00 -7.25 -13.87
CA ARG A 383 -12.88 -7.90 -14.84
C ARG A 383 -13.39 -6.93 -15.91
N GLU A 384 -13.77 -5.72 -15.55
CA GLU A 384 -14.25 -4.72 -16.52
C GLU A 384 -13.14 -4.28 -17.48
N LYS A 385 -11.87 -4.20 -17.01
CA LYS A 385 -10.73 -3.86 -17.88
C LYS A 385 -10.19 -5.02 -18.73
N ARG A 386 -10.66 -6.25 -18.56
CA ARG A 386 -10.10 -7.45 -19.22
C ARG A 386 -10.09 -7.44 -20.75
N ASN A 387 -10.99 -6.67 -21.35
CA ASN A 387 -11.10 -6.54 -22.80
C ASN A 387 -10.36 -5.32 -23.35
N LEU A 388 -9.74 -4.51 -22.49
CA LEU A 388 -8.89 -3.41 -22.92
C LEU A 388 -7.55 -3.93 -23.42
N PRO A 389 -6.86 -3.18 -24.29
CA PRO A 389 -5.47 -3.45 -24.59
C PRO A 389 -4.63 -3.55 -23.32
N SER A 390 -3.67 -4.47 -23.30
CA SER A 390 -2.99 -4.89 -22.07
C SER A 390 -2.05 -3.82 -21.49
N TYR A 391 -1.69 -2.81 -22.28
CA TYR A 391 -1.01 -1.59 -21.80
C TYR A 391 -1.92 -0.67 -20.96
N PHE A 392 -3.20 -1.01 -20.75
CA PHE A 392 -4.08 -0.38 -19.74
C PHE A 392 -4.21 -1.20 -18.45
N PHE A 393 -3.63 -2.41 -18.38
CA PHE A 393 -3.76 -3.25 -17.19
C PHE A 393 -3.08 -2.66 -15.95
N PRO A 394 -1.93 -1.98 -16.05
CA PRO A 394 -1.34 -1.21 -14.94
C PRO A 394 -2.10 0.09 -14.63
N SER A 395 -3.44 0.09 -14.76
CA SER A 395 -4.31 1.29 -14.64
C SER A 395 -4.05 2.11 -13.38
N TYR A 396 -4.54 3.36 -13.38
CA TYR A 396 -4.44 4.47 -12.41
C TYR A 396 -4.72 4.18 -10.91
N ASP A 397 -4.69 2.93 -10.45
CA ASP A 397 -4.97 2.49 -9.08
C ASP A 397 -6.35 2.92 -8.56
N LEU A 398 -7.31 3.17 -9.48
CA LEU A 398 -8.67 3.60 -9.15
C LEU A 398 -9.52 2.49 -8.54
N GLU A 399 -9.06 1.25 -8.57
CA GLU A 399 -9.71 0.14 -7.90
C GLU A 399 -9.77 0.33 -6.37
N TYR A 400 -8.80 1.04 -5.78
CA TYR A 400 -8.78 1.36 -4.34
C TYR A 400 -9.88 2.36 -3.95
N PRO A 401 -9.96 3.58 -4.53
CA PRO A 401 -11.03 4.52 -4.21
C PRO A 401 -12.42 4.00 -4.60
N VAL A 402 -12.56 3.19 -5.64
CA VAL A 402 -13.82 2.50 -5.95
C VAL A 402 -14.22 1.54 -4.82
N GLY A 403 -13.26 0.72 -4.33
CA GLY A 403 -13.49 -0.17 -3.20
C GLY A 403 -13.88 0.58 -1.92
N GLU A 404 -13.19 1.67 -1.60
CA GLU A 404 -13.52 2.52 -0.44
C GLU A 404 -14.91 3.16 -0.54
N ALA A 405 -15.30 3.64 -1.73
CA ALA A 405 -16.64 4.17 -1.95
C ALA A 405 -17.73 3.10 -1.73
N VAL A 406 -17.45 1.85 -2.09
CA VAL A 406 -18.33 0.72 -1.81
C VAL A 406 -18.38 0.42 -0.31
N ILE A 407 -17.25 0.44 0.41
CA ILE A 407 -17.20 0.27 1.87
C ILE A 407 -18.07 1.32 2.57
N LEU A 408 -17.99 2.59 2.16
CA LEU A 408 -18.80 3.66 2.71
C LEU A 408 -20.30 3.37 2.53
N SER A 409 -20.69 2.81 1.38
CA SER A 409 -22.08 2.46 1.07
C SER A 409 -22.57 1.22 1.84
N ALA A 410 -21.76 0.16 1.85
CA ALA A 410 -22.05 -1.11 2.52
C ALA A 410 -22.10 -0.95 4.05
N SER A 411 -21.34 -0.01 4.60
CA SER A 411 -21.32 0.26 6.05
C SER A 411 -22.47 1.15 6.55
N THR A 412 -23.36 1.61 5.67
CA THR A 412 -24.48 2.48 6.07
C THR A 412 -25.54 1.72 6.89
N PRO A 413 -26.12 2.35 7.93
CA PRO A 413 -27.24 1.78 8.68
C PRO A 413 -28.38 1.26 7.80
N LYS A 414 -28.77 2.07 6.80
CA LYS A 414 -29.83 1.74 5.85
C LYS A 414 -29.54 0.45 5.10
N HIS A 415 -28.31 0.29 4.62
CA HIS A 415 -27.90 -0.92 3.92
C HIS A 415 -27.95 -2.13 4.86
N LEU A 416 -27.27 -2.04 6.01
CA LEU A 416 -27.20 -3.13 7.00
C LEU A 416 -28.59 -3.59 7.49
N GLN A 417 -29.55 -2.68 7.63
CA GLN A 417 -30.93 -3.02 7.98
C GLN A 417 -31.66 -3.73 6.84
N THR A 418 -31.46 -3.25 5.60
CA THR A 418 -32.10 -3.81 4.39
C THR A 418 -31.68 -5.25 4.15
N ILE A 419 -30.38 -5.56 4.31
CA ILE A 419 -29.86 -6.93 4.16
C ILE A 419 -30.06 -7.80 5.41
N GLY A 420 -30.66 -7.24 6.47
CA GLY A 420 -31.06 -8.00 7.65
C GLY A 420 -30.05 -8.10 8.78
N LEU A 421 -28.86 -7.52 8.65
CA LEU A 421 -27.79 -7.64 9.64
C LEU A 421 -28.00 -6.80 10.92
N SER A 422 -28.83 -5.75 10.85
CA SER A 422 -29.06 -4.84 11.98
C SER A 422 -30.53 -4.43 12.16
N LYS A 423 -31.47 -5.31 11.78
CA LYS A 423 -32.94 -5.04 11.81
C LYS A 423 -33.44 -4.53 13.16
N ASP A 424 -32.93 -5.08 14.24
CA ASP A 424 -33.40 -4.76 15.60
C ASP A 424 -32.59 -3.64 16.26
N PHE A 425 -31.57 -3.10 15.58
CA PHE A 425 -30.71 -2.06 16.12
C PHE A 425 -31.15 -0.66 15.67
N GLN A 426 -31.26 0.26 16.62
CA GLN A 426 -31.59 1.66 16.36
C GLN A 426 -30.34 2.53 16.28
N PHE A 427 -30.09 3.10 15.10
CA PHE A 427 -29.00 4.04 14.86
C PHE A 427 -29.45 5.46 15.18
N THR A 428 -29.24 5.89 16.43
CA THR A 428 -29.55 7.26 16.88
C THR A 428 -28.50 8.27 16.41
N GLU A 429 -28.86 9.55 16.35
CA GLU A 429 -27.95 10.63 15.95
C GLU A 429 -26.64 10.68 16.77
N PRO A 430 -26.65 10.52 18.12
CA PRO A 430 -25.41 10.45 18.90
C PRO A 430 -24.50 9.29 18.51
N ILE A 431 -25.06 8.12 18.18
CA ILE A 431 -24.28 6.94 17.73
C ILE A 431 -23.64 7.22 16.37
N LEU A 432 -24.41 7.80 15.45
CA LEU A 432 -23.90 8.17 14.13
C LEU A 432 -22.81 9.24 14.21
N MET A 433 -22.97 10.22 15.10
CA MET A 433 -21.97 11.25 15.35
C MET A 433 -20.68 10.66 15.94
N ASN A 434 -20.78 9.76 16.92
CA ASN A 434 -19.63 9.04 17.48
C ASN A 434 -18.87 8.27 16.40
N ARG A 435 -19.58 7.50 15.58
CA ARG A 435 -19.00 6.80 14.44
C ARG A 435 -18.31 7.75 13.47
N LEU A 436 -18.97 8.85 13.09
CA LEU A 436 -18.42 9.86 12.17
C LEU A 436 -17.14 10.47 12.72
N PHE A 437 -17.10 10.81 14.01
CA PHE A 437 -15.92 11.41 14.62
C PHE A 437 -14.73 10.45 14.65
N ARG A 438 -14.97 9.17 14.98
CA ARG A 438 -13.95 8.11 14.94
C ARG A 438 -13.42 7.86 13.53
N MET A 439 -14.30 7.85 12.52
CA MET A 439 -13.90 7.81 11.11
C MET A 439 -13.07 9.05 10.74
N GLY A 440 -13.49 10.23 11.20
CA GLY A 440 -12.77 11.49 10.97
C GLY A 440 -11.34 11.44 11.48
N ILE A 441 -11.11 10.92 12.69
CA ILE A 441 -9.75 10.71 13.23
C ILE A 441 -8.97 9.71 12.37
N HIS A 442 -9.56 8.55 12.10
CA HIS A 442 -8.92 7.47 11.34
C HIS A 442 -8.51 7.92 9.92
N THR A 443 -9.31 8.76 9.27
CA THR A 443 -9.03 9.21 7.90
C THR A 443 -8.24 10.51 7.87
N MET A 444 -8.75 11.58 8.50
CA MET A 444 -8.17 12.92 8.35
C MET A 444 -6.79 13.05 8.97
N LEU A 445 -6.47 12.29 10.03
CA LEU A 445 -5.13 12.34 10.62
C LEU A 445 -4.08 11.62 9.78
N ASN A 446 -4.48 10.72 8.87
CA ASN A 446 -3.57 9.97 8.00
C ASN A 446 -3.26 10.71 6.69
N ILE A 447 -4.19 11.50 6.15
CA ILE A 447 -4.01 12.22 4.88
C ILE A 447 -2.69 13.03 4.82
N PRO A 448 -2.36 13.88 5.82
CA PRO A 448 -1.11 14.63 5.78
C PRO A 448 0.13 13.74 5.81
N LEU A 449 0.07 12.58 6.46
CA LEU A 449 1.20 11.65 6.51
C LEU A 449 1.51 11.07 5.12
N TYR A 450 0.48 10.59 4.43
CA TYR A 450 0.61 10.09 3.05
C TYR A 450 1.12 11.17 2.10
N PHE A 451 0.62 12.41 2.26
CA PHE A 451 1.10 13.56 1.52
C PHE A 451 2.58 13.86 1.77
N VAL A 452 3.02 13.86 3.05
CA VAL A 452 4.42 14.07 3.42
C VAL A 452 5.32 12.98 2.83
N HIS A 453 4.93 11.71 2.95
CA HIS A 453 5.69 10.60 2.38
C HIS A 453 5.86 10.74 0.86
N THR A 454 4.77 11.09 0.16
CA THR A 454 4.82 11.35 -1.29
C THR A 454 5.77 12.50 -1.64
N LYS A 455 5.76 13.59 -0.85
CA LYS A 455 6.61 14.75 -1.10
C LYS A 455 8.09 14.45 -0.83
N VAL A 456 8.37 13.70 0.23
CA VAL A 456 9.71 13.18 0.55
C VAL A 456 10.26 12.35 -0.60
N MET A 457 9.47 11.38 -1.10
CA MET A 457 9.87 10.56 -2.25
C MET A 457 10.14 11.41 -3.50
N ASN A 458 9.26 12.39 -3.79
CA ASN A 458 9.48 13.32 -4.90
C ASN A 458 10.83 14.06 -4.77
N ASP A 459 11.10 14.62 -3.59
CA ASP A 459 12.25 15.50 -3.36
C ASP A 459 13.58 14.72 -3.33
N LEU A 460 13.54 13.44 -2.95
CA LEU A 460 14.68 12.52 -3.08
C LEU A 460 14.93 12.13 -4.53
N LEU A 461 13.89 11.66 -5.23
CA LEU A 461 14.02 11.13 -6.58
C LEU A 461 14.54 12.20 -7.54
N ASN A 462 14.02 13.42 -7.45
CA ASN A 462 14.45 14.54 -8.29
C ASN A 462 15.76 15.21 -7.84
N GLY A 463 16.37 14.78 -6.73
CA GLY A 463 17.62 15.31 -6.20
C GLY A 463 17.52 16.70 -5.56
N THR A 464 16.33 17.14 -5.16
CA THR A 464 16.16 18.42 -4.43
C THR A 464 16.69 18.34 -3.01
N VAL A 465 16.66 17.14 -2.41
CA VAL A 465 17.19 16.85 -1.07
C VAL A 465 18.10 15.63 -1.13
N GLU A 466 19.30 15.76 -0.57
CA GLU A 466 20.26 14.66 -0.39
C GLU A 466 19.78 13.70 0.72
N ILE A 467 20.04 12.40 0.57
CA ILE A 467 19.59 11.38 1.54
C ILE A 467 20.11 11.66 2.95
N GLU A 468 21.31 12.24 3.09
CA GLU A 468 21.93 12.59 4.36
C GLU A 468 21.19 13.70 5.11
N ARG A 469 20.33 14.46 4.42
CA ARG A 469 19.50 15.54 5.00
C ARG A 469 18.02 15.21 5.02
N ILE A 470 17.64 14.01 4.61
CA ILE A 470 16.24 13.68 4.40
C ILE A 470 15.44 13.65 5.70
N ASN A 471 16.06 13.28 6.83
CA ASN A 471 15.34 13.23 8.09
C ASN A 471 14.85 14.60 8.53
N LYS A 472 15.73 15.60 8.41
CA LYS A 472 15.39 16.98 8.74
C LYS A 472 14.27 17.47 7.84
N HIS A 473 14.37 17.23 6.54
CA HIS A 473 13.33 17.59 5.58
C HIS A 473 11.99 16.90 5.89
N TYR A 474 12.01 15.61 6.23
CA TYR A 474 10.82 14.87 6.65
C TYR A 474 10.16 15.50 7.87
N TRP A 475 10.93 15.84 8.91
CA TRP A 475 10.37 16.47 10.11
C TRP A 475 9.86 17.90 9.85
N GLU A 476 10.51 18.69 8.98
CA GLU A 476 9.98 19.99 8.53
C GLU A 476 8.64 19.84 7.81
N LEU A 477 8.49 18.80 6.98
CA LEU A 477 7.24 18.49 6.29
C LEU A 477 6.16 17.98 7.25
N MET A 478 6.51 17.10 8.19
CA MET A 478 5.61 16.60 9.24
C MET A 478 5.08 17.75 10.11
N GLU A 479 5.94 18.69 10.52
CA GLU A 479 5.51 19.86 11.29
C GLU A 479 4.59 20.75 10.45
N LYS A 480 4.96 21.01 9.19
CA LYS A 480 4.20 21.91 8.30
C LYS A 480 2.80 21.38 7.96
N TYR A 481 2.69 20.09 7.61
CA TYR A 481 1.45 19.53 7.07
C TYR A 481 0.65 18.73 8.09
N ALA A 482 1.31 18.00 9.00
CA ALA A 482 0.65 17.22 10.06
C ALA A 482 0.64 17.96 11.42
N GLY A 483 1.47 18.99 11.62
CA GLY A 483 1.59 19.64 12.93
C GLY A 483 2.13 18.68 13.99
N VAL A 484 3.10 17.86 13.60
CA VAL A 484 3.71 16.80 14.42
C VAL A 484 5.21 17.01 14.52
N GLU A 485 5.79 16.72 15.69
CA GLU A 485 7.23 16.80 15.97
C GLU A 485 7.76 15.47 16.54
N PRO A 486 9.06 15.16 16.40
CA PRO A 486 9.61 13.99 17.06
C PRO A 486 9.60 14.20 18.60
N PRO A 487 9.42 13.14 19.40
CA PRO A 487 9.42 13.23 20.87
C PRO A 487 10.80 13.53 21.50
N SER A 488 11.86 13.51 20.70
CA SER A 488 13.24 13.81 21.06
C SER A 488 14.02 14.30 19.82
N ASP A 489 15.15 14.95 20.05
CA ASP A 489 16.04 15.38 18.97
C ASP A 489 16.52 14.19 18.15
N ARG A 490 16.40 14.30 16.82
CA ARG A 490 16.75 13.23 15.88
C ARG A 490 17.99 13.61 15.09
N PRO A 491 18.90 12.65 14.84
CA PRO A 491 20.08 12.94 14.03
C PRO A 491 19.69 13.17 12.57
N GLU A 492 20.47 13.99 11.87
CA GLU A 492 20.17 14.39 10.48
C GLU A 492 20.27 13.21 9.50
N ASN A 493 21.15 12.25 9.79
CA ASN A 493 21.38 11.04 9.00
C ASN A 493 20.46 9.85 9.36
N ALA A 494 19.43 10.04 10.19
CA ALA A 494 18.41 9.02 10.39
C ALA A 494 17.42 8.96 9.23
N ILE A 495 16.60 7.91 9.17
CA ILE A 495 15.40 7.87 8.33
C ILE A 495 14.25 7.41 9.23
N ASP A 496 13.58 8.38 9.86
CA ASP A 496 12.53 8.13 10.86
C ASP A 496 11.15 7.77 10.26
N PHE A 497 11.10 7.37 8.98
CA PHE A 497 9.85 6.98 8.31
C PHE A 497 9.18 5.80 9.04
N PRO A 498 7.84 5.77 9.11
CA PRO A 498 7.14 4.69 9.79
C PRO A 498 7.29 3.36 9.05
N TYR A 499 7.14 2.22 9.74
CA TYR A 499 7.24 0.88 9.12
C TYR A 499 6.31 0.71 7.90
N SER A 500 5.12 1.32 7.94
CA SER A 500 4.15 1.28 6.84
C SER A 500 4.62 2.00 5.57
N PHE A 501 5.58 2.92 5.68
CA PHE A 501 6.25 3.51 4.53
C PHE A 501 7.00 2.44 3.73
N TYR A 502 7.71 1.55 4.44
CA TYR A 502 8.54 0.51 3.85
C TYR A 502 7.74 -0.70 3.35
N LEU A 503 6.70 -1.09 4.09
CA LEU A 503 5.88 -2.27 3.78
C LEU A 503 5.34 -2.28 2.36
N ASP A 504 4.86 -1.14 1.87
CA ASP A 504 4.18 -1.05 0.58
C ASP A 504 4.88 -0.05 -0.39
N MET A 505 6.17 0.22 -0.17
CA MET A 505 6.94 1.16 -1.00
C MET A 505 7.02 0.74 -2.47
N GLU A 506 7.12 -0.57 -2.72
CA GLU A 506 7.17 -1.19 -4.05
C GLU A 506 5.98 -0.82 -4.93
N GLU A 507 4.82 -0.64 -4.30
CA GLU A 507 3.58 -0.36 -5.00
C GLU A 507 3.31 1.13 -5.12
N ASN A 508 4.19 2.03 -4.63
CA ASN A 508 3.91 3.46 -4.49
C ASN A 508 2.60 3.70 -3.70
N HIS A 509 2.40 2.94 -2.64
CA HIS A 509 1.16 2.93 -1.85
C HIS A 509 0.84 4.27 -1.22
N GLN A 510 1.86 5.09 -0.97
CA GLN A 510 1.77 6.42 -0.39
C GLN A 510 0.85 7.36 -1.18
N THR A 511 0.72 7.17 -2.50
CA THR A 511 -0.17 7.98 -3.34
C THR A 511 -1.56 7.36 -3.54
N LYS A 512 -1.76 6.09 -3.15
CA LYS A 512 -3.00 5.33 -3.40
C LYS A 512 -4.07 5.47 -2.31
N TYR A 513 -3.66 5.79 -1.08
CA TYR A 513 -4.54 5.92 0.10
C TYR A 513 -4.87 7.38 0.47
N VAL A 514 -4.46 8.33 -0.37
CA VAL A 514 -4.75 9.77 -0.20
C VAL A 514 -6.19 10.08 -0.57
#